data_AF-A0A6C0JMI1-F1
#
_entry.id   AF-A0A6C0JMI1-F1
#
_cell.length_a   1.000
_cell.length_b   1.000
_cell.length_c   1.000
_cell.angle_alpha   90.00
_cell.angle_beta   90.00
_cell.angle_gamma   90.00
#
_symmetry.space_group_name_H-M   'P 1'
#
loop_
_entity.id
_entity.type
_entity.pdbx_description
1 polymer ?
#
loop_
_entity_poly.entity_id
_entity_poly.type
_entity_poly.pdbx_seq_one_letter_code
_entity_poly.pdbx_strand_id
1 'polypeptide(L)'
;MTNILYYLHFLIPLTIILMPLLPNKYLIYVFPYPIIYYFIWLMFDNKCPLTEISQTNMEDKENFILPLFQQCINKNITETQVNGIINIIICSSIIISAYKLLYSCRKRKTR
;
A
#
# COMPACT_ATOMS: atom_id res chain seq x y z
N MET A 1 13.99 3.39 18.19
CA MET A 1 14.20 2.75 16.87
C MET A 1 12.89 2.18 16.29
N THR A 2 11.92 1.82 17.13
CA THR A 2 10.61 1.22 16.82
C THR A 2 9.70 2.08 15.93
N ASN A 3 9.71 3.41 16.08
CA ASN A 3 8.84 4.31 15.31
C ASN A 3 9.22 4.40 13.82
N ILE A 4 10.50 4.23 13.46
CA ILE A 4 10.94 4.38 12.06
C ILE A 4 10.44 3.21 11.20
N LEU A 5 10.53 1.97 11.73
CA LEU A 5 10.02 0.78 11.06
C LEU A 5 8.50 0.83 10.91
N TYR A 6 7.81 1.36 11.92
CA TYR A 6 6.38 1.66 11.90
C TYR A 6 5.99 2.60 10.74
N TYR A 7 6.70 3.72 10.56
CA TYR A 7 6.44 4.63 9.45
C TYR A 7 6.83 4.04 8.08
N LEU A 8 7.89 3.24 8.02
CA LEU A 8 8.31 2.53 6.81
C LEU A 8 7.25 1.54 6.32
N HIS A 9 6.63 0.79 7.23
CA HIS A 9 5.57 -0.15 6.88
C HIS A 9 4.33 0.55 6.29
N PHE A 10 3.96 1.72 6.83
CA PHE A 10 2.87 2.54 6.28
C PHE A 10 3.24 3.22 4.96
N LEU A 11 4.52 3.53 4.76
CA LEU A 11 5.02 4.15 3.53
C LEU A 11 4.75 3.25 2.32
N ILE A 12 4.79 1.93 2.48
CA ILE A 12 4.61 0.95 1.39
C ILE A 12 3.21 1.04 0.75
N PRO A 13 2.09 0.81 1.46
CA PRO A 13 0.76 0.99 0.86
C PRO A 13 0.55 2.42 0.37
N LEU A 14 1.10 3.42 1.06
CA LEU A 14 1.05 4.81 0.61
C LEU A 14 1.73 5.02 -0.76
N THR A 15 2.88 4.38 -1.00
CA THR A 15 3.57 4.45 -2.30
C THR A 15 2.73 3.87 -3.43
N ILE A 16 1.95 2.82 -3.16
CA ILE A 16 1.05 2.22 -4.16
C ILE A 16 -0.13 3.15 -4.45
N ILE A 17 -0.68 3.79 -3.41
CA ILE A 17 -1.77 4.77 -3.55
C ILE A 17 -1.31 5.99 -4.37
N LEU A 18 -0.06 6.43 -4.19
CA LEU A 18 0.51 7.57 -4.91
C LEU A 18 1.01 7.23 -6.32
N MET A 19 1.07 5.94 -6.68
CA MET A 19 1.59 5.46 -7.97
C MET A 19 0.93 6.13 -9.19
N PRO A 20 -0.40 6.36 -9.27
CA PRO A 20 -1.04 7.04 -10.40
C PRO A 20 -0.50 8.43 -10.71
N LEU A 21 0.02 9.14 -9.70
CA LEU A 21 0.55 10.49 -9.84
C LEU A 21 1.95 10.51 -10.47
N LEU A 22 2.66 9.38 -10.47
CA LEU A 22 4.01 9.29 -11.01
C LEU A 22 4.02 9.46 -12.55
N PRO A 23 5.04 10.13 -13.11
CA PRO A 23 5.30 10.14 -14.55
C PRO A 23 5.48 8.72 -15.10
N ASN A 24 5.04 8.49 -16.35
CA ASN A 24 5.10 7.16 -16.99
C ASN A 24 6.49 6.54 -17.03
N LYS A 25 7.55 7.36 -17.09
CA LYS A 25 8.94 6.89 -17.04
C LYS A 25 9.26 6.14 -15.75
N TYR A 26 8.65 6.52 -14.63
CA TYR A 26 8.91 5.90 -13.33
C TYR A 26 7.95 4.76 -13.02
N LEU A 27 6.72 4.82 -13.57
CA LEU A 27 5.72 3.77 -13.38
C LEU A 27 6.22 2.39 -13.77
N ILE A 28 7.02 2.25 -14.83
CA ILE A 28 7.57 0.95 -15.26
C ILE A 28 8.41 0.27 -14.16
N TYR A 29 9.15 1.06 -13.39
CA TYR A 29 10.04 0.53 -12.34
C TYR A 29 9.30 0.23 -11.03
N VAL A 30 8.23 0.97 -10.74
CA VAL A 30 7.49 0.88 -9.48
C VAL A 30 6.31 -0.10 -9.58
N PHE A 31 5.78 -0.34 -10.78
CA PHE A 31 4.64 -1.24 -10.99
C PHE A 31 4.85 -2.69 -10.49
N PRO A 32 6.06 -3.28 -10.51
CA PRO A 32 6.30 -4.61 -9.92
C PRO A 32 6.31 -4.63 -8.39
N TYR A 33 6.38 -3.48 -7.71
CA TYR A 33 6.58 -3.43 -6.26
C TYR A 33 5.50 -4.15 -5.43
N PRO A 34 4.20 -4.07 -5.76
CA PRO A 34 3.17 -4.83 -5.04
C PRO A 34 3.44 -6.34 -5.02
N ILE A 35 3.95 -6.88 -6.14
CA ILE A 35 4.26 -8.31 -6.27
C ILE A 35 5.51 -8.66 -5.46
N ILE A 36 6.57 -7.85 -5.56
CA ILE A 36 7.80 -8.05 -4.78
C ILE A 36 7.49 -8.04 -3.28
N TYR A 37 6.62 -7.12 -2.84
CA TYR A 37 6.20 -7.04 -1.46
C TYR A 37 5.43 -8.28 -1.00
N TYR A 38 4.54 -8.80 -1.84
CA TYR A 38 3.84 -10.06 -1.56
C TYR A 38 4.80 -11.24 -1.42
N PHE A 39 5.83 -11.32 -2.28
CA PHE A 39 6.88 -12.34 -2.15
C PHE A 39 7.69 -12.22 -0.86
N ILE A 40 8.06 -11.00 -0.47
CA ILE A 40 8.71 -10.75 0.83
C ILE A 40 7.80 -11.29 1.93
N TRP A 41 6.51 -10.95 1.92
CA TRP A 41 5.57 -11.40 2.94
C TRP A 41 5.43 -12.94 3.02
N LEU A 42 5.42 -13.62 1.87
CA LEU A 42 5.41 -15.09 1.81
C LEU A 42 6.69 -15.72 2.38
N MET A 43 7.85 -15.11 2.12
CA MET A 43 9.16 -15.61 2.61
C MET A 43 9.31 -15.50 4.14
N PHE A 44 8.50 -14.66 4.78
CA PHE A 44 8.49 -14.44 6.23
C PHE A 44 7.21 -15.02 6.87
N ASP A 45 6.78 -16.22 6.46
CA ASP A 45 5.67 -16.98 7.04
C ASP A 45 4.31 -16.24 7.06
N ASN A 46 3.98 -15.52 5.98
CA ASN A 46 2.79 -14.66 5.93
C ASN A 46 2.75 -13.61 7.05
N LYS A 47 3.92 -13.23 7.58
CA LYS A 47 4.07 -12.13 8.51
C LYS A 47 4.90 -11.05 7.84
N CYS A 48 4.55 -9.81 8.10
CA CYS A 48 5.46 -8.75 7.71
C CYS A 48 6.58 -8.71 8.78
N PRO A 49 7.85 -8.92 8.41
CA PRO A 49 8.96 -8.88 9.37
C PRO A 49 9.06 -7.50 10.06
N LEU A 50 8.60 -6.45 9.38
CA LEU A 50 8.52 -5.10 9.96
C LEU A 50 7.45 -4.99 11.06
N THR A 51 6.33 -5.71 10.93
CA THR A 51 5.26 -5.76 11.92
C THR A 51 5.74 -6.51 13.16
N GLU A 52 6.43 -7.65 13.01
CA GLU A 52 6.97 -8.42 14.13
C GLU A 52 8.01 -7.64 14.95
N ILE A 53 8.91 -6.92 14.26
CA ILE A 53 9.96 -6.12 14.92
C ILE A 53 9.41 -4.82 15.51
N SER A 54 8.38 -4.22 14.91
CA SER A 54 7.76 -2.98 15.44
C SER A 54 6.81 -3.25 16.62
N GLN A 55 6.17 -4.43 16.67
CA GLN A 55 5.21 -4.82 17.71
C GLN A 55 5.85 -5.30 19.02
N THR A 56 7.17 -5.50 19.07
CA THR A 56 7.86 -5.99 20.28
C THR A 56 7.76 -5.01 21.46
N ASN A 57 7.39 -3.73 21.23
CA ASN A 57 7.31 -2.69 22.26
C ASN A 57 6.10 -1.72 22.12
N MET A 58 5.00 -2.11 21.46
CA MET A 58 3.80 -1.28 21.34
C MET A 58 2.60 -1.93 22.04
N GLU A 59 1.88 -1.14 22.86
CA GLU A 59 0.68 -1.57 23.60
C GLU A 59 -0.52 -1.81 22.67
N ASP A 60 -0.62 -1.07 21.56
CA ASP A 60 -1.69 -1.22 20.56
C ASP A 60 -1.22 -2.10 19.39
N LYS A 61 -1.41 -3.41 19.52
CA LYS A 61 -0.83 -4.41 18.62
C LYS A 61 -1.59 -4.64 17.31
N GLU A 62 -2.89 -4.33 17.22
CA GLU A 62 -3.74 -4.93 16.17
C GLU A 62 -4.34 -3.94 15.17
N ASN A 63 -4.28 -2.63 15.41
CA ASN A 63 -5.17 -1.71 14.69
C ASN A 63 -4.47 -0.41 14.29
N PHE A 64 -3.56 -0.47 13.30
CA PHE A 64 -2.77 0.70 12.87
C PHE A 64 -3.62 1.78 12.19
N ILE A 65 -4.55 1.39 11.30
CA ILE A 65 -5.30 2.33 10.46
C ILE A 65 -6.71 2.59 11.01
N LEU A 66 -7.24 1.66 11.79
CA LEU A 66 -8.58 1.76 12.38
C LEU A 66 -8.78 3.03 13.24
N PRO A 67 -7.86 3.45 14.13
CA PRO A 67 -8.02 4.66 14.94
C PRO A 67 -8.12 5.92 14.08
N LEU A 68 -7.35 5.98 12.98
CA LEU A 68 -7.41 7.11 12.04
C LEU A 68 -8.78 7.17 11.35
N PHE A 69 -9.31 6.03 10.90
CA PHE A 69 -10.64 5.97 10.30
C PHE A 69 -11.75 6.26 11.32
N GLN A 70 -11.58 5.86 12.57
CA GLN A 70 -12.51 6.16 13.66
C GLN A 70 -12.54 7.65 14.02
N GLN A 71 -11.38 8.32 13.98
CA GLN A 71 -11.28 9.75 14.24
C GLN A 71 -11.75 10.61 13.05
N CYS A 72 -11.42 10.22 11.82
CA CYS A 72 -11.63 11.05 10.63
C CYS A 72 -12.93 10.75 9.87
N ILE A 73 -13.46 9.53 9.95
CA ILE A 73 -14.58 9.09 9.10
C ILE A 73 -15.77 8.65 9.95
N ASN A 74 -15.61 7.62 10.78
CA ASN A 74 -16.70 7.07 11.58
C ASN A 74 -16.17 6.27 12.78
N LYS A 75 -16.51 6.72 14.00
CA LYS A 75 -16.12 6.08 15.26
C LYS A 75 -16.50 4.60 15.38
N ASN A 76 -17.54 4.16 14.68
CA ASN A 76 -18.07 2.79 14.74
C ASN A 76 -17.63 1.91 13.55
N ILE A 77 -16.69 2.37 12.73
CA ILE A 77 -16.19 1.57 11.60
C ILE A 77 -15.41 0.37 12.12
N THR A 78 -15.59 -0.79 11.48
CA THR A 78 -14.89 -2.02 11.85
C THR A 78 -13.59 -2.19 11.08
N GLU A 79 -12.66 -2.97 11.61
CA GLU A 79 -11.39 -3.26 10.93
C GLU A 79 -11.60 -3.88 9.55
N THR A 80 -12.55 -4.80 9.40
CA THR A 80 -12.91 -5.41 8.10
C THR A 80 -13.36 -4.37 7.08
N GLN A 81 -14.13 -3.36 7.51
CA GLN A 81 -14.56 -2.26 6.63
C GLN A 81 -13.39 -1.38 6.22
N VAL A 82 -12.51 -1.03 7.16
CA VAL A 82 -11.28 -0.26 6.89
C VAL A 82 -10.39 -0.99 5.88
N ASN A 83 -10.14 -2.28 6.11
CA ASN A 83 -9.35 -3.12 5.21
C ASN A 83 -10.00 -3.22 3.82
N GLY A 84 -11.33 -3.34 3.75
CA GLY A 84 -12.08 -3.29 2.49
C GLY A 84 -11.89 -1.99 1.71
N ILE A 85 -12.00 -0.84 2.39
CA ILE A 85 -11.81 0.48 1.79
C ILE A 85 -10.38 0.64 1.27
N ILE A 86 -9.38 0.29 2.07
CA ILE A 86 -7.96 0.38 1.69
C ILE A 86 -7.68 -0.50 0.47
N ASN A 87 -8.20 -1.73 0.46
CA ASN A 87 -8.02 -2.64 -0.67
C ASN A 87 -8.64 -2.09 -1.95
N ILE A 88 -9.82 -1.47 -1.88
CA ILE A 88 -10.43 -0.80 -3.04
C ILE A 88 -9.52 0.31 -3.56
N ILE A 89 -9.01 1.18 -2.67
CA ILE A 89 -8.14 2.31 -3.05
C ILE A 89 -6.85 1.80 -3.71
N ILE A 90 -6.21 0.78 -3.13
CA ILE A 90 -4.99 0.17 -3.67
C ILE A 90 -5.26 -0.44 -5.05
N CYS A 91 -6.32 -1.24 -5.19
CA CYS A 91 -6.71 -1.86 -6.46
C CYS A 91 -6.99 -0.81 -7.54
N SER A 92 -7.76 0.24 -7.21
CA SER A 92 -8.03 1.35 -8.13
C SER A 92 -6.74 2.05 -8.56
N SER A 93 -5.81 2.27 -7.63
CA SER A 93 -4.51 2.91 -7.92
C SER A 93 -3.66 2.08 -8.89
N ILE A 94 -3.65 0.76 -8.73
CA ILE A 94 -2.96 -0.16 -9.65
C ILE A 94 -3.61 -0.10 -11.04
N ILE A 95 -4.94 -0.20 -11.13
CA ILE A 95 -5.69 -0.17 -12.39
C ILE A 95 -5.44 1.14 -13.15
N ILE A 96 -5.54 2.29 -12.47
CA ILE A 96 -5.31 3.60 -13.08
C ILE A 96 -3.88 3.70 -13.62
N SER A 97 -2.90 3.26 -12.84
CA SER A 97 -1.48 3.28 -13.23
C SER A 97 -1.22 2.38 -14.45
N ALA A 98 -1.80 1.17 -14.48
CA ALA A 98 -1.70 0.25 -15.61
C ALA A 98 -2.33 0.85 -16.87
N TYR A 99 -3.54 1.43 -16.75
CA TYR A 99 -4.23 2.08 -17.85
C TYR A 99 -3.41 3.24 -18.42
N LYS A 100 -2.82 4.07 -17.55
CA LYS A 100 -1.95 5.18 -17.93
C LYS A 100 -0.72 4.72 -18.73
N LEU A 101 -0.08 3.64 -18.30
CA LEU A 101 1.04 3.02 -19.03
C LEU A 101 0.59 2.49 -20.41
N LEU A 102 -0.48 1.71 -20.46
CA LEU A 102 -1.02 1.15 -21.70
C LEU A 102 -1.40 2.23 -22.71
N TYR A 103 -2.10 3.27 -22.25
CA TYR A 103 -2.48 4.42 -23.08
C TYR A 103 -1.26 5.14 -23.65
N SER A 104 -0.22 5.35 -22.84
CA SER A 104 1.03 5.97 -23.28
C SER A 104 1.79 5.13 -24.31
N CYS A 105 1.81 3.80 -24.13
CA CYS A 105 2.42 2.88 -25.08
C CYS A 105 1.66 2.86 -26.42
N ARG A 106 0.33 2.87 -26.38
CA ARG A 106 -0.51 2.97 -27.57
C ARG A 106 -0.22 4.26 -28.35
N LYS A 107 -0.20 5.41 -27.66
CA LYS A 107 0.08 6.72 -28.27
C LYS A 107 1.47 6.78 -28.95
N ARG A 108 2.48 6.08 -28.42
CA ARG A 108 3.81 5.97 -29.05
C ARG A 108 3.80 5.10 -30.30
N LYS A 109 3.03 4.02 -30.35
CA LYS A 109 2.94 3.13 -31.53
C LYS A 109 2.19 3.75 -32.71
N THR A 110 1.34 4.75 -32.45
CA THR A 110 0.56 5.45 -33.50
C THR A 110 1.27 6.69 -34.06
N ARG A 111 2.46 7.02 -33.56
CA ARG A 111 3.36 8.04 -34.11
C ARG A 111 4.54 7.37 -34.78
#